data_AF-E5ADE5-F1
#
_entry.id   AF-E5ADE5-F1
#
_cell.length_a   1.000
_cell.length_b   1.000
_cell.length_c   1.000
_cell.angle_alpha   90.00
_cell.angle_beta   90.00
_cell.angle_gamma   90.00
#
_symmetry.space_group_name_H-M   'P 1'
#
loop_
_entity.id
_entity.type
_entity.pdbx_description
1 polymer ?
#
loop_
_entity_poly.entity_id
_entity_poly.type
_entity_poly.pdbx_seq_one_letter_code
_entity_poly.pdbx_strand_id
1 'polypeptide(L)'
;MFAYSRKIIATSTSCLISKQGPPYMKIPSMSRFQSSIATESPSVLPAVDLNQTIHNVEGKVSQCEQIITYTAKSKYHLLNALNASGCLISHNNTTYSIPHNSGLAVLGDARMAGVLCKWWWGKSPKAHKGQWTQIRHDKCGNGFLAQLGREKGLHECIILSPGAIVVSDKMVATLIEALCGAIYLDGGEEELERVMRKLDFHQHQYL
;
A
#
# COMPACT_ATOMS: atom_id res chain seq x y z
N MET A 1 20.90 81.63 -0.70
CA MET A 1 19.76 82.09 0.10
C MET A 1 19.02 80.85 0.61
N PHE A 2 18.90 80.72 1.94
CA PHE A 2 18.21 79.68 2.71
C PHE A 2 16.71 79.61 2.35
N ALA A 3 15.91 78.53 2.54
CA ALA A 3 15.65 77.71 3.74
C ALA A 3 15.13 76.30 3.33
N TYR A 4 15.45 75.18 4.00
CA TYR A 4 15.04 74.69 5.33
C TYR A 4 13.52 74.57 5.57
N SER A 5 13.01 73.34 5.58
CA SER A 5 12.10 72.90 6.66
C SER A 5 12.16 71.39 6.88
N ARG A 6 12.23 71.03 8.16
CA ARG A 6 12.49 69.71 8.74
C ARG A 6 11.21 68.87 8.85
N LYS A 7 11.35 67.54 8.86
CA LYS A 7 10.95 66.74 10.03
C LYS A 7 11.62 65.36 10.05
N ILE A 8 12.31 65.14 11.17
CA ILE A 8 12.90 63.91 11.71
C ILE A 8 11.72 63.02 12.16
N ILE A 9 11.77 61.69 12.12
CA ILE A 9 12.18 60.80 13.22
C ILE A 9 12.38 59.38 12.68
N ALA A 10 13.53 58.79 13.00
CA ALA A 10 13.81 57.37 12.89
C ALA A 10 13.28 56.65 14.14
N THR A 11 12.64 55.49 13.95
CA THR A 11 12.61 54.44 14.98
C THR A 11 12.72 53.06 14.34
N SER A 12 13.78 52.39 14.76
CA SER A 12 14.03 50.96 14.61
C SER A 12 12.94 50.15 15.32
N THR A 13 12.33 49.20 14.62
CA THR A 13 11.71 48.05 15.30
C THR A 13 11.86 46.80 14.45
N SER A 14 12.64 45.85 14.99
CA SER A 14 12.68 44.46 14.57
C SER A 14 11.27 43.86 14.57
N CYS A 15 10.82 43.34 13.43
CA CYS A 15 9.60 42.52 13.39
C CYS A 15 10.01 41.04 13.37
N LEU A 16 9.82 40.40 14.53
CA LEU A 16 9.93 38.96 14.72
C LEU A 16 8.88 38.26 13.84
N ILE A 17 9.33 37.45 12.88
CA ILE A 17 8.46 36.60 12.08
C ILE A 17 7.97 35.47 13.00
N SER A 18 6.74 35.60 13.50
CA SER A 18 6.05 34.54 14.23
C SER A 18 5.72 33.40 13.28
N LYS A 19 6.07 32.17 13.67
CA LYS A 19 5.68 30.93 13.01
C LYS A 19 4.16 30.75 13.10
N GLN A 20 3.45 30.92 12.00
CA GLN A 20 2.04 30.52 11.86
C GLN A 20 1.97 29.62 10.62
N GLY A 21 1.70 28.33 10.85
CA GLY A 21 1.47 27.35 9.77
C GLY A 21 0.14 27.62 9.03
N PRO A 22 -0.06 27.02 7.84
CA PRO A 22 -1.27 27.25 7.05
C PRO A 22 -2.54 26.72 7.75
N PRO A 23 -3.71 27.32 7.50
CA PRO A 23 -4.93 27.09 8.26
C PRO A 23 -5.55 25.71 7.97
N TYR A 24 -5.82 24.95 9.03
CA TYR A 24 -6.61 23.71 8.97
C TYR A 24 -8.06 24.00 8.57
N MET A 25 -8.52 23.35 7.50
CA MET A 25 -9.91 23.34 7.05
C MET A 25 -10.76 22.57 8.08
N LYS A 26 -11.73 23.23 8.71
CA LYS A 26 -12.68 22.60 9.64
C LYS A 26 -13.65 21.70 8.88
N ILE A 27 -13.67 20.42 9.21
CA ILE A 27 -14.65 19.44 8.72
C ILE A 27 -15.98 19.68 9.50
N PRO A 28 -17.14 19.87 8.83
CA PRO A 28 -18.42 20.02 9.52
C PRO A 28 -18.83 18.71 10.21
N SER A 29 -19.42 18.84 11.40
CA SER A 29 -20.00 17.74 12.18
C SER A 29 -21.11 17.02 11.41
N MET A 30 -21.03 15.69 11.31
CA MET A 30 -22.08 14.85 10.73
C MET A 30 -23.32 14.83 11.62
N SER A 31 -24.28 15.70 11.34
CA SER A 31 -25.63 15.62 11.90
C SER A 31 -26.67 15.98 10.84
N ARG A 32 -26.89 15.05 9.89
CA ARG A 32 -28.16 14.82 9.16
C ARG A 32 -27.93 13.82 8.05
N PHE A 33 -28.15 12.55 8.36
CA PHE A 33 -28.61 11.56 7.40
C PHE A 33 -29.40 10.50 8.18
N GLN A 34 -30.60 10.89 8.61
CA GLN A 34 -31.63 9.95 9.02
C GLN A 34 -32.85 10.26 8.16
N SER A 35 -33.12 9.37 7.19
CA SER A 35 -34.46 8.84 6.88
C SER A 35 -34.44 8.27 5.46
N SER A 36 -34.30 6.95 5.34
CA SER A 36 -34.93 6.06 4.34
C SER A 36 -34.32 4.66 4.50
N ILE A 37 -34.57 4.01 5.63
CA ILE A 37 -34.40 2.56 5.73
C ILE A 37 -35.65 1.98 5.07
N ALA A 38 -35.59 1.76 3.76
CA ALA A 38 -36.41 0.74 3.14
C ALA A 38 -35.88 -0.59 3.67
N THR A 39 -36.73 -1.32 4.37
CA THR A 39 -36.47 -2.69 4.82
C THR A 39 -36.37 -3.60 3.61
N GLU A 40 -35.20 -3.67 3.00
CA GLU A 40 -34.85 -4.81 2.17
C GLU A 40 -34.54 -5.97 3.10
N SER A 41 -35.37 -7.01 2.98
CA SER A 41 -35.24 -8.32 3.59
C SER A 41 -33.81 -8.85 3.49
N PRO A 42 -33.31 -9.65 4.46
CA PRO A 42 -31.96 -10.17 4.41
C PRO A 42 -31.77 -10.96 3.11
N SER A 43 -30.98 -10.42 2.19
CA SER A 43 -30.51 -11.19 1.04
C SER A 43 -29.75 -12.37 1.61
N VAL A 44 -30.32 -13.55 1.42
CA VAL A 44 -29.69 -14.82 1.72
C VAL A 44 -28.31 -14.79 1.07
N LEU A 45 -27.25 -14.76 1.89
CA LEU A 45 -25.90 -14.94 1.39
C LEU A 45 -25.93 -16.21 0.53
N PRO A 46 -25.49 -16.17 -0.73
CA PRO A 46 -25.54 -17.35 -1.59
C PRO A 46 -24.84 -18.48 -0.86
N ALA A 47 -25.47 -19.65 -0.85
CA ALA A 47 -24.94 -20.84 -0.19
C ALA A 47 -23.48 -21.02 -0.62
N VAL A 48 -22.59 -20.89 0.36
CA VAL A 48 -21.15 -21.02 0.18
C VAL A 48 -20.90 -22.46 -0.28
N ASP A 49 -20.57 -22.64 -1.57
CA ASP A 49 -20.26 -23.96 -2.13
C ASP A 49 -18.93 -24.47 -1.53
N LEU A 50 -19.05 -25.29 -0.48
CA LEU A 50 -17.93 -25.82 0.30
C LEU A 50 -16.98 -26.71 -0.53
N ASN A 51 -17.41 -27.19 -1.71
CA ASN A 51 -16.60 -28.03 -2.59
C ASN A 51 -15.46 -27.27 -3.31
N GLN A 52 -15.39 -25.94 -3.16
CA GLN A 52 -14.36 -25.10 -3.77
C GLN A 52 -13.34 -24.55 -2.76
N THR A 53 -13.32 -25.11 -1.54
CA THR A 53 -12.39 -24.68 -0.49
C THR A 53 -10.97 -25.14 -0.78
N ILE A 54 -10.02 -24.20 -0.79
CA ILE A 54 -8.61 -24.51 -0.97
C ILE A 54 -7.98 -24.82 0.39
N HIS A 55 -7.29 -25.97 0.46
CA HIS A 55 -6.55 -26.44 1.63
C HIS A 55 -5.03 -26.32 1.42
N ASN A 56 -4.23 -26.64 2.44
CA ASN A 56 -2.76 -26.58 2.44
C ASN A 56 -2.19 -25.15 2.30
N VAL A 57 -2.83 -24.19 2.97
CA VAL A 57 -2.46 -22.78 2.87
C VAL A 57 -1.43 -22.37 3.93
N GLU A 58 -1.36 -23.09 5.05
CA GLU A 58 -0.47 -22.85 6.19
C GLU A 58 1.00 -22.81 5.76
N GLY A 59 1.42 -23.73 4.89
CA GLY A 59 2.78 -23.79 4.35
C GLY A 59 3.12 -22.56 3.52
N LYS A 60 2.20 -22.13 2.65
CA LYS A 60 2.36 -20.94 1.80
C LYS A 60 2.42 -19.66 2.62
N VAL A 61 1.57 -19.54 3.64
CA VAL A 61 1.58 -18.41 4.58
C VAL A 61 2.93 -18.35 5.32
N SER A 62 3.36 -19.47 5.89
CA SER A 62 4.60 -19.54 6.66
C SER A 62 5.82 -19.22 5.80
N GLN A 63 5.88 -19.79 4.58
CA GLN A 63 6.94 -19.52 3.60
C GLN A 63 6.96 -18.03 3.22
N CYS A 64 5.81 -17.44 2.95
CA CYS A 64 5.72 -16.03 2.60
C CYS A 64 6.28 -15.15 3.73
N GLU A 65 5.83 -15.35 4.98
CA GLU A 65 6.27 -14.56 6.15
C GLU A 65 7.79 -14.65 6.38
N GLN A 66 8.38 -15.83 6.16
CA GLN A 66 9.83 -16.03 6.25
C GLN A 66 10.56 -15.20 5.18
N ILE A 67 10.10 -15.28 3.91
CA ILE A 67 10.72 -14.55 2.79
C ILE A 67 10.69 -13.04 3.02
N ILE A 68 9.51 -12.49 3.37
CA ILE A 68 9.35 -11.04 3.59
C ILE A 68 9.85 -10.58 4.97
N THR A 69 10.21 -11.52 5.86
CA THR A 69 10.64 -11.25 7.25
C THR A 69 9.62 -10.39 8.01
N TYR A 70 8.34 -10.69 7.82
CA TYR A 70 7.20 -10.01 8.43
C TYR A 70 6.18 -11.04 8.89
N THR A 71 5.82 -10.99 10.18
CA THR A 71 4.76 -11.82 10.75
C THR A 71 3.49 -10.99 10.82
N ALA A 72 2.46 -11.40 10.08
CA ALA A 72 1.20 -10.69 10.03
C ALA A 72 0.45 -10.81 11.36
N LYS A 73 -0.04 -9.67 11.86
CA LYS A 73 -0.93 -9.59 13.03
C LYS A 73 -2.28 -10.20 12.68
N SER A 74 -2.79 -9.89 11.49
CA SER A 74 -3.99 -10.48 10.91
C SER A 74 -3.63 -11.38 9.73
N LYS A 75 -3.86 -12.69 9.88
CA LYS A 75 -3.68 -13.65 8.79
C LYS A 75 -4.64 -13.37 7.62
N TYR A 76 -5.77 -12.70 7.85
CA TYR A 76 -6.72 -12.35 6.78
C TYR A 76 -6.07 -11.51 5.68
N HIS A 77 -5.31 -10.47 6.03
CA HIS A 77 -4.67 -9.60 5.03
C HIS A 77 -3.65 -10.36 4.18
N LEU A 78 -2.86 -11.21 4.84
CA LEU A 78 -1.87 -12.03 4.15
C LEU A 78 -2.54 -13.07 3.24
N LEU A 79 -3.55 -13.78 3.74
CA LEU A 79 -4.33 -14.71 2.94
C LEU A 79 -5.00 -14.04 1.74
N ASN A 80 -5.50 -12.81 1.90
CA ASN A 80 -6.03 -12.00 0.80
C ASN A 80 -4.96 -11.70 -0.25
N ALA A 81 -3.76 -11.29 0.16
CA ALA A 81 -2.66 -11.07 -0.78
C ALA A 81 -2.30 -12.33 -1.58
N LEU A 82 -2.26 -13.49 -0.90
CA LEU A 82 -1.92 -14.77 -1.53
C LEU A 82 -3.04 -15.32 -2.44
N ASN A 83 -4.28 -14.85 -2.29
CA ASN A 83 -5.44 -15.39 -2.99
C ASN A 83 -5.60 -14.84 -4.43
N ALA A 84 -4.99 -15.51 -5.39
CA ALA A 84 -5.20 -15.22 -6.82
C ALA A 84 -6.44 -15.93 -7.41
N SER A 85 -7.19 -16.67 -6.59
CA SER A 85 -8.36 -17.43 -7.04
C SER A 85 -9.69 -16.72 -6.79
N GLY A 86 -9.77 -15.94 -5.70
CA GLY A 86 -11.04 -15.45 -5.16
C GLY A 86 -11.94 -16.55 -4.56
N CYS A 87 -11.45 -17.79 -4.47
CA CYS A 87 -12.14 -18.89 -3.83
C CYS A 87 -12.01 -18.83 -2.30
N LEU A 88 -12.79 -19.69 -1.63
CA LEU A 88 -12.72 -19.89 -0.19
C LEU A 88 -11.40 -20.52 0.20
N ILE A 89 -10.85 -20.08 1.33
CA ILE A 89 -9.59 -20.59 1.86
C ILE A 89 -9.84 -21.21 3.23
N SER A 90 -9.39 -22.44 3.43
CA SER A 90 -9.30 -23.03 4.76
C SER A 90 -7.91 -22.76 5.34
N HIS A 91 -7.87 -22.20 6.54
CA HIS A 91 -6.63 -22.00 7.29
C HIS A 91 -6.90 -22.19 8.79
N ASN A 92 -6.10 -23.02 9.46
CA ASN A 92 -6.28 -23.39 10.88
C ASN A 92 -7.70 -23.86 11.22
N ASN A 93 -8.24 -24.78 10.43
CA ASN A 93 -9.61 -25.32 10.55
C ASN A 93 -10.73 -24.25 10.47
N THR A 94 -10.41 -23.05 9.99
CA THR A 94 -11.39 -21.97 9.76
C THR A 94 -11.48 -21.69 8.27
N THR A 95 -12.70 -21.61 7.74
CA THR A 95 -12.94 -21.25 6.33
C THR A 95 -13.18 -19.75 6.22
N TYR A 96 -12.43 -19.10 5.35
CA TYR A 96 -12.52 -17.68 5.08
C TYR A 96 -13.08 -17.43 3.68
N SER A 97 -14.04 -16.52 3.59
CA SER A 97 -14.43 -15.90 2.31
C SER A 97 -13.50 -14.72 2.05
N ILE A 98 -12.52 -14.95 1.18
CA ILE A 98 -11.47 -13.98 0.88
C ILE A 98 -11.58 -13.63 -0.60
N PRO A 99 -11.69 -12.34 -0.95
CA PRO A 99 -11.80 -11.92 -2.34
C PRO A 99 -10.49 -12.18 -3.11
N HIS A 100 -10.54 -11.96 -4.42
CA HIS A 100 -9.36 -11.95 -5.27
C HIS A 100 -8.41 -10.79 -4.88
N ASN A 101 -7.11 -11.03 -4.92
CA ASN A 101 -6.08 -10.11 -4.43
C ASN A 101 -5.93 -8.79 -5.23
N SER A 102 -6.55 -8.66 -6.40
CA SER A 102 -6.42 -7.50 -7.29
C SER A 102 -6.82 -6.18 -6.63
N GLY A 103 -7.85 -6.15 -5.79
CA GLY A 103 -8.24 -4.95 -5.06
C GLY A 103 -7.15 -4.50 -4.08
N LEU A 104 -6.50 -5.47 -3.43
CA LEU A 104 -5.40 -5.21 -2.50
C LEU A 104 -4.12 -4.81 -3.25
N ALA A 105 -3.90 -5.35 -4.45
CA ALA A 105 -2.81 -4.95 -5.34
C ALA A 105 -2.90 -3.47 -5.73
N VAL A 106 -4.09 -2.97 -6.06
CA VAL A 106 -4.27 -1.54 -6.38
C VAL A 106 -3.86 -0.63 -5.21
N LEU A 107 -4.25 -1.00 -3.97
CA LEU A 107 -3.80 -0.28 -2.78
C LEU A 107 -2.28 -0.37 -2.62
N GLY A 108 -1.73 -1.56 -2.83
CA GLY A 108 -0.30 -1.84 -2.76
C GLY A 108 0.54 -0.99 -3.71
N ASP A 109 0.20 -0.95 -5.00
CA ASP A 109 0.90 -0.11 -5.99
C ASP A 109 0.95 1.36 -5.55
N ALA A 110 -0.21 1.90 -5.13
CA ALA A 110 -0.29 3.28 -4.67
C ALA A 110 0.60 3.55 -3.45
N ARG A 111 0.64 2.62 -2.48
CA ARG A 111 1.44 2.77 -1.26
C ARG A 111 2.93 2.57 -1.50
N MET A 112 3.32 1.58 -2.29
CA MET A 112 4.70 1.39 -2.71
C MET A 112 5.23 2.63 -3.43
N ALA A 113 4.46 3.16 -4.39
CA ALA A 113 4.83 4.38 -5.09
C ALA A 113 5.00 5.57 -4.11
N GLY A 114 4.13 5.70 -3.11
CA GLY A 114 4.28 6.70 -2.05
C GLY A 114 5.59 6.58 -1.28
N VAL A 115 5.95 5.36 -0.84
CA VAL A 115 7.20 5.09 -0.11
C VAL A 115 8.43 5.38 -0.99
N LEU A 116 8.43 4.93 -2.25
CA LEU A 116 9.52 5.23 -3.18
C LEU A 116 9.66 6.73 -3.42
N CYS A 117 8.53 7.44 -3.57
CA CYS A 117 8.51 8.89 -3.75
C CYS A 117 9.08 9.62 -2.53
N LYS A 118 8.77 9.16 -1.31
CA LYS A 118 9.34 9.67 -0.05
C LYS A 118 10.86 9.48 0.00
N TRP A 119 11.37 8.31 -0.37
CA TRP A 119 12.82 8.05 -0.45
C TRP A 119 13.52 8.96 -1.46
N TRP A 120 12.94 9.06 -2.66
CA TRP A 120 13.44 9.94 -3.73
C TRP A 120 13.45 11.41 -3.31
N TRP A 121 12.36 11.90 -2.72
CA TRP A 121 12.22 13.29 -2.27
C TRP A 121 13.25 13.65 -1.18
N GLY A 122 13.57 12.70 -0.31
CA GLY A 122 14.54 12.88 0.77
C GLY A 122 15.99 13.10 0.29
N LYS A 123 16.34 12.75 -0.96
CA LYS A 123 17.74 12.78 -1.43
C LYS A 123 18.25 14.11 -1.96
N SER A 124 17.43 15.03 -2.50
CA SER A 124 17.95 16.35 -2.95
C SER A 124 16.89 17.39 -3.36
N PRO A 125 17.15 18.70 -3.16
CA PRO A 125 16.38 19.80 -3.75
C PRO A 125 16.41 19.88 -5.29
N LYS A 126 17.28 19.10 -5.96
CA LYS A 126 17.39 19.04 -7.44
C LYS A 126 16.68 17.82 -8.05
N ALA A 127 15.79 17.18 -7.30
CA ALA A 127 15.03 16.03 -7.76
C ALA A 127 14.18 16.40 -8.99
N HIS A 128 14.47 15.79 -10.14
CA HIS A 128 13.79 16.10 -11.40
C HIS A 128 12.65 15.11 -11.62
N LYS A 129 11.47 15.59 -12.06
CA LYS A 129 10.28 14.76 -12.32
C LYS A 129 10.58 13.49 -13.14
N GLY A 130 11.47 13.60 -14.13
CA GLY A 130 11.90 12.46 -14.97
C GLY A 130 12.53 11.32 -14.18
N GLN A 131 13.29 11.60 -13.11
CA GLN A 131 13.89 10.58 -12.24
C GLN A 131 12.80 9.80 -11.51
N TRP A 132 11.78 10.49 -10.99
CA TRP A 132 10.64 9.84 -10.34
C TRP A 132 9.88 8.93 -11.32
N THR A 133 9.60 9.42 -12.53
CA THR A 133 8.97 8.61 -13.57
C THR A 133 9.77 7.33 -13.85
N GLN A 134 11.10 7.44 -13.93
CA GLN A 134 11.97 6.29 -14.14
C GLN A 134 11.98 5.34 -12.94
N ILE A 135 12.11 5.83 -11.71
CA ILE A 135 12.02 5.00 -10.50
C ILE A 135 10.71 4.21 -10.49
N ARG A 136 9.58 4.88 -10.74
CA ARG A 136 8.27 4.22 -10.70
C ARG A 136 8.18 3.14 -11.78
N HIS A 137 8.65 3.42 -12.99
CA HIS A 137 8.69 2.43 -14.06
C HIS A 137 9.56 1.21 -13.66
N ASP A 138 10.76 1.46 -13.16
CA ASP A 138 11.77 0.43 -12.91
C ASP A 138 11.49 -0.39 -11.65
N LYS A 139 10.75 0.16 -10.67
CA LYS A 139 10.46 -0.50 -9.37
C LYS A 139 9.01 -0.90 -9.15
N CYS A 140 8.05 -0.32 -9.88
CA CYS A 140 6.63 -0.70 -9.80
C CYS A 140 6.13 -1.35 -11.10
N GLY A 141 6.98 -1.52 -12.12
CA GLY A 141 6.59 -2.16 -13.36
C GLY A 141 6.39 -3.67 -13.19
N ASN A 142 5.36 -4.22 -13.86
CA ASN A 142 5.03 -5.65 -13.80
C ASN A 142 6.22 -6.57 -14.11
N GLY A 143 7.09 -6.19 -15.03
CA GLY A 143 8.29 -6.98 -15.36
C GLY A 143 9.23 -7.13 -14.18
N PHE A 144 9.56 -6.01 -13.51
CA PHE A 144 10.39 -6.02 -12.31
C PHE A 144 9.73 -6.80 -11.17
N LEU A 145 8.44 -6.57 -10.91
CA LEU A 145 7.73 -7.22 -9.82
C LEU A 145 7.59 -8.74 -10.03
N ALA A 146 7.34 -9.18 -11.27
CA ALA A 146 7.30 -10.59 -11.61
C ALA A 146 8.66 -11.25 -11.43
N GLN A 147 9.73 -10.62 -11.92
CA GLN A 147 11.10 -11.10 -11.72
C GLN A 147 11.44 -11.19 -10.23
N LEU A 148 11.21 -10.12 -9.48
CA LEU A 148 11.46 -10.06 -8.04
C LEU A 148 10.72 -11.17 -7.29
N GLY A 149 9.43 -11.37 -7.56
CA GLY A 149 8.64 -12.41 -6.91
C GLY A 149 9.08 -13.83 -7.26
N ARG A 150 9.64 -14.04 -8.45
CA ARG A 150 10.25 -15.33 -8.82
C ARG A 150 11.58 -15.55 -8.12
N GLU A 151 12.48 -14.56 -8.17
CA GLU A 151 13.81 -14.61 -7.54
C GLU A 151 13.74 -14.84 -6.03
N LYS A 152 12.75 -14.24 -5.36
CA LYS A 152 12.55 -14.41 -3.91
C LYS A 152 11.75 -15.67 -3.55
N GLY A 153 11.24 -16.44 -4.53
CA GLY A 153 10.42 -17.62 -4.28
C GLY A 153 8.96 -17.33 -3.88
N LEU A 154 8.50 -16.07 -3.94
CA LEU A 154 7.14 -15.68 -3.55
C LEU A 154 6.06 -16.24 -4.47
N HIS A 155 6.39 -16.49 -5.73
CA HIS A 155 5.47 -17.11 -6.70
C HIS A 155 4.92 -18.47 -6.24
N GLU A 156 5.67 -19.21 -5.41
CA GLU A 156 5.24 -20.50 -4.84
C GLU A 156 4.18 -20.34 -3.73
N CYS A 157 4.07 -19.13 -3.15
CA CYS A 157 3.11 -18.81 -2.10
C CYS A 157 1.70 -18.52 -2.66
N ILE A 158 1.55 -18.37 -3.98
CA ILE A 158 0.27 -18.04 -4.61
C ILE A 158 -0.74 -19.18 -4.41
N ILE A 159 -1.95 -18.81 -4.01
CA ILE A 159 -3.09 -19.70 -3.90
C ILE A 159 -3.88 -19.60 -5.20
N LEU A 160 -3.91 -20.71 -5.95
CA LEU A 160 -4.54 -20.84 -7.26
C LEU A 160 -5.93 -21.47 -7.14
N SER A 161 -6.80 -21.17 -8.09
CA SER A 161 -8.10 -21.85 -8.21
C SER A 161 -7.91 -23.37 -8.39
N PRO A 162 -8.87 -24.21 -7.95
CA PRO A 162 -8.81 -25.65 -8.20
C PRO A 162 -8.59 -25.97 -9.68
N GLY A 163 -7.59 -26.81 -9.97
CA GLY A 163 -7.24 -27.21 -11.34
C GLY A 163 -6.28 -26.27 -12.08
N ALA A 164 -5.98 -25.08 -11.55
CA ALA A 164 -4.95 -24.22 -12.12
C ALA A 164 -3.55 -24.66 -11.63
N ILE A 165 -2.62 -24.84 -12.58
CA ILE A 165 -1.25 -25.30 -12.30
C ILE A 165 -0.17 -24.29 -12.69
N VAL A 166 -0.52 -23.27 -13.50
CA VAL A 166 0.44 -22.31 -14.06
C VAL A 166 0.36 -20.99 -13.32
N VAL A 167 1.50 -20.51 -12.83
CA VAL A 167 1.67 -19.17 -12.26
C VAL A 167 2.26 -18.24 -13.32
N SER A 168 1.44 -17.31 -13.83
CA SER A 168 1.87 -16.30 -14.81
C SER A 168 2.62 -15.13 -14.16
N ASP A 169 3.43 -14.41 -14.95
CA ASP A 169 4.15 -13.22 -14.47
C ASP A 169 3.21 -12.13 -13.97
N LYS A 170 2.04 -11.97 -14.60
CA LYS A 170 1.01 -11.05 -14.13
C LYS A 170 0.55 -11.39 -12.71
N MET A 171 0.34 -12.68 -12.41
CA MET A 171 -0.07 -13.12 -11.07
C MET A 171 1.02 -12.87 -10.04
N VAL A 172 2.29 -13.07 -10.40
CA VAL A 172 3.42 -12.78 -9.51
C VAL A 172 3.53 -11.28 -9.26
N ALA A 173 3.42 -10.43 -10.29
CA ALA A 173 3.42 -8.99 -10.12
C ALA A 173 2.28 -8.51 -9.19
N THR A 174 1.05 -8.97 -9.46
CA THR A 174 -0.12 -8.67 -8.63
C THR A 174 0.03 -9.18 -7.19
N LEU A 175 0.68 -10.34 -6.98
CA LEU A 175 1.00 -10.83 -5.64
C LEU A 175 1.89 -9.83 -4.88
N ILE A 176 2.97 -9.35 -5.49
CA ILE A 176 3.91 -8.43 -4.81
C ILE A 176 3.19 -7.13 -4.41
N GLU A 177 2.42 -6.56 -5.33
CA GLU A 177 1.58 -5.40 -5.04
C GLU A 177 0.62 -5.70 -3.88
N ALA A 178 -0.11 -6.82 -3.95
CA ALA A 178 -1.08 -7.18 -2.93
C ALA A 178 -0.44 -7.45 -1.56
N LEU A 179 0.77 -8.03 -1.51
CA LEU A 179 1.53 -8.20 -0.27
C LEU A 179 1.86 -6.86 0.36
N CYS A 180 2.33 -5.89 -0.44
CA CYS A 180 2.58 -4.54 0.05
C CYS A 180 1.29 -3.87 0.56
N GLY A 181 0.15 -4.09 -0.11
CA GLY A 181 -1.16 -3.66 0.37
C GLY A 181 -1.54 -4.30 1.72
N ALA A 182 -1.33 -5.62 1.86
CA ALA A 182 -1.60 -6.35 3.10
C ALA A 182 -0.76 -5.84 4.26
N ILE A 183 0.55 -5.69 4.05
CA ILE A 183 1.49 -5.20 5.07
C ILE A 183 1.11 -3.79 5.49
N TYR A 184 0.74 -2.92 4.54
CA TYR A 184 0.29 -1.57 4.86
C TYR A 184 -0.96 -1.56 5.74
N LEU A 185 -1.96 -2.41 5.47
CA LEU A 185 -3.17 -2.50 6.29
C LEU A 185 -2.92 -3.09 7.68
N ASP A 186 -1.95 -4.00 7.80
CA ASP A 186 -1.66 -4.73 9.03
C ASP A 186 -0.67 -4.00 9.95
N GLY A 187 0.36 -3.39 9.36
CA GLY A 187 1.51 -2.81 10.02
C GLY A 187 1.70 -1.30 9.82
N GLY A 188 0.99 -0.70 8.86
CA GLY A 188 1.17 0.71 8.48
C GLY A 188 2.35 0.94 7.54
N GLU A 189 2.64 2.22 7.28
CA GLU A 189 3.69 2.61 6.33
C GLU A 189 5.10 2.19 6.78
N GLU A 190 5.38 2.22 8.09
CA GLU A 190 6.71 1.87 8.62
C GLU A 190 7.08 0.41 8.34
N GLU A 191 6.14 -0.50 8.55
CA GLU A 191 6.33 -1.92 8.25
C GLU A 191 6.42 -2.18 6.74
N LEU A 192 5.62 -1.48 5.94
CA LEU A 192 5.75 -1.52 4.49
C LEU A 192 7.14 -1.08 4.05
N GLU A 193 7.64 0.04 4.59
CA GLU A 193 8.96 0.57 4.28
C GLU A 193 10.07 -0.45 4.64
N ARG A 194 9.95 -1.09 5.81
CA ARG A 194 10.88 -2.14 6.27
C ARG A 194 10.92 -3.33 5.31
N VAL A 195 9.75 -3.84 4.89
CA VAL A 195 9.67 -4.97 3.96
C VAL A 195 10.17 -4.57 2.57
N MET A 196 9.82 -3.39 2.06
CA MET A 196 10.31 -2.91 0.77
C MET A 196 11.85 -2.80 0.75
N ARG A 197 12.48 -2.37 1.85
CA ARG A 197 13.95 -2.39 1.95
C ARG A 197 14.50 -3.82 1.90
N LYS A 198 13.87 -4.75 2.61
CA LYS A 198 14.26 -6.17 2.61
C LYS A 198 14.12 -6.83 1.23
N LEU A 199 13.16 -6.37 0.44
CA LEU A 199 12.94 -6.79 -0.95
C LEU A 199 13.74 -5.96 -1.97
N ASP A 200 14.74 -5.19 -1.54
CA ASP A 200 15.69 -4.47 -2.40
C ASP A 200 15.06 -3.36 -3.30
N PHE A 201 13.89 -2.84 -2.93
CA PHE A 201 13.28 -1.71 -3.66
C PHE A 201 14.12 -0.43 -3.60
N HIS A 202 14.91 -0.27 -2.54
CA HIS A 202 15.79 0.87 -2.32
C HIS A 202 17.02 0.90 -3.25
N GLN A 203 17.31 -0.19 -3.95
CA GLN A 203 18.45 -0.28 -4.86
C GLN A 203 18.12 0.33 -6.22
N HIS A 204 18.31 1.64 -6.36
CA HIS A 204 18.14 2.36 -7.62
C HIS A 204 19.06 3.58 -7.65
N GLN A 205 19.58 3.96 -8.82
CA GLN A 205 20.52 5.10 -8.97
C GLN A 205 19.98 6.46 -8.49
N TYR A 206 18.66 6.59 -8.33
CA TYR A 206 17.98 7.82 -7.88
C TYR A 206 17.33 7.70 -6.49
N LEU A 207 17.51 6.57 -5.79
CA LEU A 207 17.00 6.32 -4.44
C LEU A 207 18.15 6.19 -3.45
#